data_AF-A0A0A0MA94-F1
#
_entry.id   AF-A0A0A0MA94-F1
#
_cell.length_a   1.000
_cell.length_b   1.000
_cell.length_c   1.000
_cell.angle_alpha   90.00
_cell.angle_beta   90.00
_cell.angle_gamma   90.00
#
_symmetry.space_group_name_H-M   'P 1'
#
loop_
_entity.id
_entity.type
_entity.pdbx_description
1 polymer ?
#
loop_
_entity_poly.entity_id
_entity_poly.type
_entity_poly.pdbx_seq_one_letter_code
_entity_poly.pdbx_strand_id
1 'polypeptide(L)'
;MTKTTCYAEGHYASGQPSPDELSRLQREGVRTVINLRGPDEPVEFDESAEARRLGLRYVALPVRGADDLEADRVRRFGQALDEARSEGGVLIHCATSNRVGAMVALDQALNRGQPLDAALELGRAAGLAALEPAVVDVVRREETSE
;
A
#
# COMPACT_ATOMS: atom_id res chain seq x y z
N MET A 1 7.88 -4.65 15.60
CA MET A 1 8.03 -5.25 14.26
C MET A 1 6.67 -5.72 13.80
N THR A 2 6.07 -5.02 12.83
CA THR A 2 4.75 -5.37 12.30
C THR A 2 4.95 -6.50 11.30
N LYS A 3 4.26 -7.63 11.49
CA LYS A 3 4.42 -8.80 10.61
C LYS A 3 3.99 -8.44 9.18
N THR A 4 4.84 -8.75 8.21
CA THR A 4 4.47 -8.68 6.78
C THR A 4 3.39 -9.73 6.49
N THR A 5 2.30 -9.30 5.86
CA THR A 5 1.14 -10.13 5.52
C THR A 5 0.96 -10.19 4.01
N CYS A 6 0.85 -11.40 3.47
CA CYS A 6 0.45 -11.60 2.07
C CYS A 6 -1.09 -11.51 2.00
N TYR A 7 -1.61 -10.47 1.35
CA TYR A 7 -3.06 -10.23 1.26
C TYR A 7 -3.64 -10.62 -0.11
N ALA A 8 -2.80 -10.74 -1.13
CA ALA A 8 -3.13 -11.32 -2.42
C ALA A 8 -1.87 -11.97 -3.02
N GLU A 9 -2.02 -12.83 -4.02
CA GLU A 9 -0.88 -13.50 -4.65
C GLU A 9 0.18 -12.49 -5.14
N GLY A 10 1.41 -12.60 -4.63
CA GLY A 10 2.50 -11.66 -4.93
C GLY A 10 2.35 -10.26 -4.31
N HIS A 11 1.37 -10.03 -3.42
CA HIS A 11 1.10 -8.74 -2.80
C HIS A 11 1.23 -8.81 -1.29
N TYR A 12 2.15 -7.98 -0.78
CA TYR A 12 2.51 -7.97 0.62
C TYR A 12 2.19 -6.61 1.22
N ALA A 13 1.63 -6.61 2.41
CA ALA A 13 1.36 -5.44 3.22
C ALA A 13 2.16 -5.50 4.53
N SER A 14 2.77 -4.40 4.93
CA SER A 14 3.49 -4.33 6.21
C SER A 14 3.43 -2.95 6.88
N GLY A 15 3.77 -2.94 8.17
CA GLY A 15 4.30 -1.73 8.81
C GLY A 15 5.74 -1.44 8.34
N GLN A 16 6.52 -0.70 9.12
CA GLN A 16 7.90 -0.37 8.72
C GLN A 16 8.72 -1.67 8.54
N PRO A 17 9.19 -1.99 7.31
CA PRO A 17 10.02 -3.16 7.09
C PRO A 17 11.45 -2.92 7.60
N SER A 18 12.10 -4.01 8.00
CA SER A 18 13.53 -4.06 8.27
C SER A 18 14.35 -4.43 7.02
N PRO A 19 15.67 -4.16 6.98
CA PRO A 19 16.54 -4.59 5.88
C PRO A 19 16.50 -6.10 5.61
N ASP A 20 16.40 -6.90 6.67
CA ASP A 20 16.31 -8.36 6.57
C ASP A 20 14.98 -8.81 5.94
N GLU A 21 13.88 -8.11 6.23
CA GLU A 21 12.58 -8.35 5.60
C GLU A 21 12.60 -8.00 4.12
N LEU A 22 13.18 -6.85 3.74
CA LEU A 22 13.36 -6.49 2.33
C LEU A 22 14.17 -7.55 1.58
N SER A 23 15.28 -8.01 2.19
CA SER A 23 16.14 -9.07 1.64
C SER A 23 15.40 -10.41 1.53
N ARG A 24 14.51 -10.73 2.47
CA ARG A 24 13.70 -11.95 2.43
C ARG A 24 12.65 -11.88 1.32
N LEU A 25 11.91 -10.79 1.25
CA LEU A 25 10.86 -10.58 0.26
C LEU A 25 11.41 -10.55 -1.17
N GLN A 26 12.59 -9.95 -1.36
CA GLN A 26 13.30 -9.98 -2.65
C GLN A 26 13.54 -11.43 -3.12
N ARG A 27 13.95 -12.32 -2.21
CA ARG A 27 14.12 -13.76 -2.49
C ARG A 27 12.81 -14.50 -2.72
N GLU A 28 11.72 -14.03 -2.13
CA GLU A 28 10.35 -14.54 -2.35
C GLU A 28 9.74 -14.04 -3.67
N GLY A 29 10.47 -13.21 -4.44
CA GLY A 29 10.04 -12.74 -5.77
C GLY A 29 9.50 -11.31 -5.79
N VAL A 30 9.55 -10.58 -4.67
CA VAL A 30 9.25 -9.15 -4.64
C VAL A 30 10.28 -8.38 -5.45
N ARG A 31 9.81 -7.49 -6.31
CA ARG A 31 10.64 -6.60 -7.15
C ARG A 31 10.41 -5.13 -6.88
N THR A 32 9.23 -4.78 -6.36
CA THR A 32 8.88 -3.38 -6.08
C THR A 32 8.48 -3.18 -4.63
N VAL A 33 8.92 -2.06 -4.05
CA VAL A 33 8.53 -1.56 -2.73
C VAL A 33 7.81 -0.23 -2.90
N ILE A 34 6.57 -0.14 -2.41
CA ILE A 34 5.75 1.06 -2.38
C ILE A 34 5.68 1.58 -0.95
N ASN A 35 6.31 2.73 -0.70
CA ASN A 35 6.32 3.39 0.60
C ASN A 35 5.22 4.46 0.68
N LEU A 36 4.28 4.28 1.61
CA LEU A 36 3.20 5.23 1.88
C LEU A 36 3.51 6.23 3.00
N ARG A 37 4.70 6.15 3.63
CA ARG A 37 5.14 7.10 4.65
C ARG A 37 5.49 8.45 4.03
N GLY A 38 5.22 9.52 4.78
CA GLY A 38 5.68 10.87 4.46
C GLY A 38 7.22 10.96 4.55
N PRO A 39 7.84 11.84 3.75
CA PRO A 39 9.31 12.02 3.76
C PRO A 39 9.82 12.56 5.10
N ASP A 40 8.96 13.22 5.87
CA ASP A 40 9.27 13.82 7.17
C ASP A 40 9.16 12.81 8.33
N GLU A 41 8.71 11.57 8.07
CA GLU A 41 8.58 10.57 9.11
C GLU A 41 9.94 9.92 9.44
N PRO A 42 10.34 9.84 10.72
CA PRO A 42 11.63 9.26 11.09
C PRO A 42 11.69 7.77 10.71
N VAL A 43 12.79 7.40 10.07
CA VAL A 43 13.15 6.03 9.70
C VAL A 43 14.49 5.67 10.34
N GLU A 44 14.63 4.40 10.73
CA GLU A 44 15.85 3.90 11.39
C GLU A 44 17.00 3.66 10.41
N PHE A 45 16.71 3.56 9.10
CA PHE A 45 17.68 3.35 8.04
C PHE A 45 17.21 3.97 6.72
N ASP A 46 18.12 4.17 5.76
CA ASP A 46 17.77 4.60 4.41
C ASP A 46 17.19 3.42 3.61
N GLU A 47 15.87 3.30 3.69
CA GLU A 47 15.12 2.26 3.01
C GLU A 47 15.27 2.32 1.49
N SER A 48 15.37 3.53 0.93
CA SER A 48 15.52 3.71 -0.51
C SER A 48 16.89 3.21 -0.99
N ALA A 49 17.95 3.45 -0.22
CA ALA A 49 19.29 2.95 -0.51
C ALA A 49 19.34 1.43 -0.37
N GLU A 50 18.71 0.86 0.66
CA GLU A 50 18.69 -0.58 0.87
C GLU A 50 17.88 -1.31 -0.21
N ALA A 51 16.70 -0.80 -0.57
CA ALA A 51 15.92 -1.33 -1.69
C ALA A 51 16.73 -1.32 -2.99
N ARG A 52 17.41 -0.22 -3.30
CA ARG A 52 18.30 -0.13 -4.48
C ARG A 52 19.47 -1.11 -4.40
N ARG A 53 20.08 -1.29 -3.22
CA ARG A 53 21.16 -2.27 -3.01
C ARG A 53 20.71 -3.70 -3.30
N LEU A 54 19.45 -4.02 -2.98
CA LEU A 54 18.81 -5.30 -3.27
C LEU A 54 18.28 -5.41 -4.71
N GLY A 55 18.41 -4.36 -5.54
CA GLY A 55 17.87 -4.33 -6.89
C GLY A 55 16.34 -4.24 -6.95
N LEU A 56 15.71 -3.75 -5.88
CA LEU A 56 14.27 -3.50 -5.83
C LEU A 56 13.96 -2.11 -6.38
N ARG A 57 12.87 -2.00 -7.15
CA ARG A 57 12.27 -0.71 -7.51
C ARG A 57 11.64 -0.12 -6.26
N TYR A 58 11.96 1.14 -5.96
CA TYR A 58 11.41 1.84 -4.79
C TYR A 58 10.54 3.01 -5.26
N VAL A 59 9.28 3.01 -4.85
CA VAL A 59 8.27 4.00 -5.21
C VAL A 59 7.75 4.65 -3.94
N ALA A 60 7.91 5.97 -3.80
CA ALA A 60 7.37 6.72 -2.67
C ALA A 60 6.06 7.40 -3.06
N LEU A 61 4.96 7.03 -2.38
CA LEU A 61 3.62 7.61 -2.55
C LEU A 61 3.10 8.05 -1.18
N PRO A 62 3.60 9.18 -0.64
CA PRO A 62 3.30 9.60 0.72
C PRO A 62 1.80 9.86 0.93
N VAL A 63 1.24 9.21 1.96
CA VAL A 63 -0.14 9.38 2.45
C VAL A 63 -0.06 9.82 3.92
N ARG A 64 -0.41 11.08 4.20
CA ARG A 64 -0.30 11.68 5.55
C ARG A 64 -1.48 11.31 6.45
N GLY A 65 -2.64 11.02 5.87
CA GLY A 65 -3.86 10.70 6.62
C GLY A 65 -5.08 10.59 5.73
N ALA A 66 -6.27 10.69 6.33
CA ALA A 66 -7.54 10.61 5.63
C ALA A 66 -7.69 11.66 4.52
N ASP A 67 -7.12 12.86 4.71
CA ASP A 67 -7.19 13.95 3.72
C ASP A 67 -6.41 13.64 2.43
N ASP A 68 -5.47 12.68 2.46
CA ASP A 68 -4.73 12.24 1.27
C ASP A 68 -5.37 11.01 0.59
N LEU A 69 -6.53 10.55 1.06
CA LEU A 69 -7.26 9.42 0.48
C LEU A 69 -8.22 9.87 -0.63
N GLU A 70 -7.71 10.63 -1.60
CA GLU A 70 -8.50 11.16 -2.72
C GLU A 70 -8.40 10.25 -3.96
N ALA A 71 -9.44 10.27 -4.82
CA ALA A 71 -9.54 9.41 -6.00
C ALA A 71 -8.31 9.50 -6.93
N ASP A 72 -7.75 10.69 -7.14
CA ASP A 72 -6.56 10.86 -8.00
C ASP A 72 -5.32 10.15 -7.43
N ARG A 73 -5.14 10.15 -6.11
CA ARG A 73 -4.02 9.44 -5.45
C ARG A 73 -4.25 7.94 -5.48
N VAL A 74 -5.50 7.51 -5.29
CA VAL A 74 -5.90 6.10 -5.40
C VAL A 74 -5.66 5.60 -6.82
N ARG A 75 -5.99 6.37 -7.86
CA ARG A 75 -5.68 6.06 -9.27
C ARG A 75 -4.18 5.89 -9.51
N ARG A 76 -3.35 6.82 -9.00
CA ARG A 76 -1.88 6.71 -9.12
C ARG A 76 -1.32 5.49 -8.40
N PHE A 77 -1.89 5.16 -7.23
CA PHE A 77 -1.52 3.95 -6.50
C PHE A 77 -1.86 2.69 -7.28
N GLY A 78 -3.07 2.60 -7.85
CA GLY A 78 -3.47 1.49 -8.71
C GLY A 78 -2.57 1.32 -9.93
N GLN A 79 -2.21 2.43 -10.59
CA GLN A 79 -1.25 2.42 -11.70
C GLN A 79 0.13 1.91 -11.28
N ALA A 80 0.67 2.41 -10.16
CA ALA A 80 1.95 1.95 -9.65
C ALA A 80 1.91 0.46 -9.27
N LEU A 81 0.78 -0.02 -8.75
CA LEU A 81 0.57 -1.41 -8.41
C LEU A 81 0.53 -2.31 -9.65
N ASP A 82 -0.17 -1.88 -10.70
CA ASP A 82 -0.26 -2.60 -11.97
C ASP A 82 1.09 -2.67 -12.68
N GLU A 83 1.85 -1.58 -12.70
CA GLU A 83 3.22 -1.58 -13.21
C GLU A 83 4.10 -2.54 -12.41
N ALA A 84 4.05 -2.46 -11.07
CA ALA A 84 4.85 -3.30 -10.20
C ALA A 84 4.54 -4.79 -10.35
N ARG A 85 3.26 -5.14 -10.55
CA ARG A 85 2.80 -6.51 -10.84
C ARG A 85 3.42 -7.10 -12.10
N SER A 86 3.69 -6.28 -13.11
CA SER A 86 4.32 -6.74 -14.35
C SER A 86 5.78 -7.14 -14.15
N GLU A 87 6.43 -6.62 -13.11
CA GLU A 87 7.84 -6.89 -12.77
C GLU A 87 7.98 -8.04 -11.77
N GLY A 88 6.99 -8.27 -10.90
CA GLY A 88 6.97 -9.37 -9.93
C GLY A 88 6.11 -9.08 -8.71
N GLY A 89 6.51 -9.60 -7.55
CA GLY A 89 5.82 -9.33 -6.30
C GLY A 89 6.00 -7.88 -5.84
N VAL A 90 5.05 -7.38 -5.06
CA VAL A 90 5.00 -5.99 -4.58
C VAL A 90 4.87 -5.97 -3.07
N LEU A 91 5.76 -5.25 -2.40
CA LEU A 91 5.60 -4.87 -1.00
C LEU A 91 5.02 -3.47 -0.91
N ILE A 92 3.95 -3.31 -0.14
CA ILE A 92 3.34 -2.03 0.16
C ILE A 92 3.42 -1.83 1.67
N HIS A 93 3.99 -0.72 2.11
CA HIS A 93 4.19 -0.52 3.54
C HIS A 93 3.92 0.91 4.00
N CYS A 94 3.65 1.05 5.29
CA CYS A 94 3.64 2.35 5.96
C CYS A 94 4.22 2.20 7.38
N ALA A 95 3.84 3.02 8.35
CA ALA A 95 4.24 2.80 9.74
C ALA A 95 3.61 1.53 10.35
N THR A 96 2.30 1.32 10.16
CA THR A 96 1.50 0.30 10.88
C THR A 96 0.63 -0.56 9.97
N SER A 97 0.80 -0.49 8.64
CA SER A 97 -0.08 -1.08 7.62
C SER A 97 -1.49 -0.47 7.50
N ASN A 98 -1.92 0.41 8.41
CA ASN A 98 -3.27 1.00 8.36
C ASN A 98 -3.53 1.80 7.06
N ARG A 99 -2.54 2.59 6.61
CA ARG A 99 -2.61 3.32 5.33
C ARG A 99 -2.55 2.38 4.12
N VAL A 100 -1.88 1.24 4.25
CA VAL A 100 -1.79 0.23 3.19
C VAL A 100 -3.18 -0.35 2.94
N GLY A 101 -3.84 -0.81 4.00
CA GLY A 101 -5.20 -1.32 3.91
C GLY A 101 -6.20 -0.30 3.38
N ALA A 102 -6.05 0.99 3.75
CA ALA A 102 -6.92 2.04 3.23
C ALA A 102 -6.75 2.23 1.72
N MET A 103 -5.51 2.31 1.23
CA MET A 103 -5.23 2.45 -0.21
C MET A 103 -5.66 1.21 -1.00
N VAL A 104 -5.46 0.00 -0.45
CA VAL A 104 -5.92 -1.25 -1.08
C VAL A 104 -7.44 -1.29 -1.19
N ALA A 105 -8.18 -0.94 -0.13
CA ALA A 105 -9.64 -0.88 -0.19
C ALA A 105 -10.13 0.14 -1.22
N LEU A 106 -9.54 1.34 -1.22
CA LEU A 106 -9.92 2.38 -2.19
C LEU A 106 -9.59 2.00 -3.63
N ASP A 107 -8.45 1.35 -3.90
CA ASP A 107 -8.13 0.83 -5.23
C ASP A 107 -9.21 -0.15 -5.71
N GLN A 108 -9.59 -1.10 -4.86
CA GLN A 108 -10.61 -2.08 -5.18
C GLN A 108 -11.96 -1.44 -5.48
N ALA A 109 -12.39 -0.48 -4.66
CA ALA A 109 -13.67 0.19 -4.84
C ALA A 109 -13.67 1.12 -6.06
N LEU A 110 -12.69 2.03 -6.16
CA LEU A 110 -12.69 3.13 -7.13
C LEU A 110 -12.07 2.77 -8.48
N ASN A 111 -10.99 1.99 -8.49
CA ASN A 111 -10.28 1.65 -9.73
C ASN A 111 -10.73 0.29 -10.30
N ARG A 112 -11.10 -0.67 -9.43
CA ARG A 112 -11.49 -2.03 -9.85
C ARG A 112 -13.00 -2.26 -9.85
N GLY A 113 -13.80 -1.30 -9.39
CA GLY A 113 -15.26 -1.37 -9.37
C GLY A 113 -15.81 -2.50 -8.48
N GLN A 114 -15.06 -2.91 -7.46
CA GLN A 114 -15.52 -3.91 -6.50
C GLN A 114 -16.55 -3.29 -5.54
N PRO A 115 -17.55 -4.07 -5.09
CA PRO A 115 -18.47 -3.63 -4.03
C PRO A 115 -17.70 -3.19 -2.78
N LEU A 116 -18.17 -2.13 -2.13
CA LEU A 116 -17.52 -1.55 -0.93
C LEU A 116 -17.19 -2.62 0.13
N ASP A 117 -18.12 -3.54 0.41
CA ASP A 117 -17.89 -4.60 1.40
C ASP A 117 -16.71 -5.50 1.04
N ALA A 118 -16.61 -5.94 -0.22
CA ALA A 118 -15.50 -6.75 -0.71
C ALA A 118 -14.18 -5.97 -0.72
N ALA A 119 -14.23 -4.68 -1.06
CA ALA A 119 -13.08 -3.80 -1.01
C ALA A 119 -12.55 -3.63 0.42
N LEU A 120 -13.44 -3.43 1.40
CA LEU A 120 -13.10 -3.34 2.81
C LEU A 120 -12.53 -4.65 3.36
N GLU A 121 -13.06 -5.80 2.97
CA GLU A 121 -12.51 -7.11 3.36
C GLU A 121 -11.04 -7.25 2.92
N LEU A 122 -10.73 -6.91 1.67
CA LEU A 122 -9.35 -6.95 1.19
C LEU A 122 -8.46 -5.91 1.90
N GLY A 123 -8.99 -4.71 2.14
CA GLY A 123 -8.30 -3.68 2.92
C GLY A 123 -7.94 -4.15 4.33
N ARG A 124 -8.87 -4.81 5.03
CA ARG A 124 -8.64 -5.39 6.37
C ARG A 124 -7.59 -6.49 6.31
N ALA A 125 -7.61 -7.34 5.28
CA ALA A 125 -6.56 -8.34 5.06
C ALA A 125 -5.17 -7.71 4.85
N ALA A 126 -5.12 -6.51 4.25
CA ALA A 126 -3.91 -5.70 4.09
C ALA A 126 -3.57 -4.80 5.30
N GLY A 127 -4.34 -4.87 6.39
CA GLY A 127 -4.04 -4.18 7.66
C GLY A 127 -4.83 -2.89 7.90
N LEU A 128 -5.95 -2.67 7.19
CA LEU A 128 -6.88 -1.58 7.48
C LEU A 128 -7.45 -1.72 8.90
N ALA A 129 -7.43 -0.62 9.63
CA ALA A 129 -8.00 -0.50 10.97
C ALA A 129 -8.70 0.86 11.12
N ALA A 130 -8.06 1.82 11.81
CA ALA A 130 -8.69 3.10 12.17
C ALA A 130 -9.06 4.01 10.97
N LEU A 131 -8.54 3.74 9.76
CA LEU A 131 -8.87 4.52 8.56
C LEU A 131 -10.12 4.00 7.82
N GLU A 132 -10.74 2.90 8.27
CA GLU A 132 -11.90 2.31 7.61
C GLU A 132 -13.07 3.29 7.41
N PRO A 133 -13.47 4.12 8.41
CA PRO A 133 -14.53 5.09 8.20
C PRO A 133 -14.20 6.12 7.11
N ALA A 134 -12.94 6.54 7.02
CA ALA A 134 -12.50 7.47 5.98
C ALA A 134 -12.57 6.84 4.58
N VAL A 135 -12.26 5.55 4.44
CA VAL A 135 -12.42 4.82 3.17
C VAL A 135 -13.88 4.83 2.73
N VAL A 136 -14.81 4.53 3.65
CA VAL A 136 -16.25 4.53 3.36
C VAL A 136 -16.73 5.91 2.93
N ASP A 137 -16.30 6.96 3.65
CA ASP A 137 -16.68 8.34 3.32
C ASP A 137 -16.19 8.76 1.93
N VAL A 138 -14.96 8.38 1.56
CA VAL A 138 -14.41 8.66 0.23
C VAL A 138 -15.22 7.95 -0.85
N VAL A 139 -15.46 6.64 -0.73
CA VAL A 139 -16.21 5.88 -1.74
C VAL A 139 -17.59 6.47 -1.95
N ARG A 140 -18.30 6.82 -0.87
CA ARG A 140 -19.64 7.43 -0.95
C ARG A 140 -19.63 8.80 -1.63
N ARG A 141 -18.60 9.61 -1.42
CA ARG A 141 -18.45 10.92 -2.08
C ARG A 141 -18.25 10.78 -3.58
N GLU A 142 -17.44 9.82 -3.99
CA GLU A 142 -17.20 9.52 -5.41
C GLU A 142 -18.45 8.93 -6.09
N GLU A 143 -19.16 7.99 -5.45
CA GLU A 143 -20.42 7.44 -5.97
C GLU A 143 -21.54 8.48 -6.15
N THR A 144 -21.51 9.56 -5.37
CA THR A 144 -22.50 10.66 -5.48
C THR A 144 -22.10 11.70 -6.53
N SER A 145 -20.86 11.63 -7.04
CA SER A 145 -20.30 12.60 -8.00
C SER A 145 -20.42 12.15 -9.46
N GLU A 146 -20.95 10.95 -9.72
CA GLU A 146 -21.33 10.41 -11.05
C GLU A 146 -22.82 10.63 -11.36
#